data_AF-A0AB38PTJ0-F1
#
_entry.id   AF-A0AB38PTJ0-F1
#
_cell.length_a   1.000
_cell.length_b   1.000
_cell.length_c   1.000
_cell.angle_alpha   90.00
_cell.angle_beta   90.00
_cell.angle_gamma   90.00
#
_symmetry.space_group_name_H-M   'P 1'
#
loop_
_entity.id
_entity.type
_entity.pdbx_description
1 polymer ?
#
loop_
_entity_poly.entity_id
_entity_poly.type
_entity_poly.pdbx_seq_one_letter_code
_entity_poly.pdbx_strand_id
1 'polypeptide(L)'
;MSKSIEMRVEELENLVFLSKNVLSFEEASKFLNLSKSYLYKLTSGNLIPHYKPQGKMLYFEKVELEAWLRQNPVKTQAQIEQEAQKYVLNRPLKK
;
A
#
# COMPACT_ATOMS: atom_id res chain seq x y z
N MET A 1 28.45 -12.07 -18.74
CA MET A 1 28.96 -10.70 -18.54
C MET A 1 29.00 -10.42 -17.04
N SER A 2 30.10 -9.91 -16.50
CA SER A 2 30.16 -9.45 -15.11
C SER A 2 29.26 -8.23 -14.95
N LYS A 3 28.52 -8.14 -13.85
CA LYS A 3 27.76 -6.93 -13.52
C LYS A 3 28.74 -5.78 -13.26
N SER A 4 28.45 -4.62 -13.82
CA SER A 4 29.17 -3.38 -13.49
C SER A 4 29.00 -3.01 -12.02
N ILE A 5 29.95 -2.24 -11.49
CA ILE A 5 29.92 -1.82 -10.08
C ILE A 5 28.67 -0.97 -9.80
N GLU A 6 28.29 -0.09 -10.74
CA GLU A 6 27.13 0.79 -10.62
C GLU A 6 25.83 -0.01 -10.44
N MET A 7 25.63 -1.05 -11.26
CA MET A 7 24.46 -1.94 -11.13
C MET A 7 24.44 -2.66 -9.78
N ARG A 8 25.60 -3.07 -9.27
CA ARG A 8 25.67 -3.75 -7.97
C ARG A 8 25.36 -2.80 -6.81
N VAL A 9 25.75 -1.53 -6.93
CA VAL A 9 25.41 -0.50 -5.94
C VAL A 9 23.90 -0.22 -5.94
N GLU A 10 23.29 -0.06 -7.11
CA GLU A 10 21.84 0.13 -7.23
C GLU A 10 21.05 -1.06 -6.65
N GLU A 11 21.50 -2.29 -6.90
CA GLU A 11 20.90 -3.50 -6.30
C GLU A 11 20.98 -3.46 -4.76
N LEU A 12 22.11 -3.05 -4.20
CA LEU A 12 22.28 -2.93 -2.75
C LEU A 12 21.40 -1.84 -2.15
N GLU A 13 21.31 -0.68 -2.79
CA GLU A 13 20.44 0.42 -2.35
C GLU A 13 18.97 -0.02 -2.32
N ASN A 14 18.54 -0.76 -3.35
CA ASN A 14 17.20 -1.33 -3.42
C ASN A 14 16.94 -2.37 -2.31
N LEU A 15 17.89 -3.27 -2.04
CA LEU A 15 17.77 -4.25 -0.96
C LEU A 15 17.66 -3.58 0.41
N VAL A 16 18.48 -2.56 0.67
CA VAL A 16 18.42 -1.77 1.90
C VAL A 16 17.06 -1.09 2.02
N PHE A 17 16.57 -0.46 0.94
CA PHE A 17 15.25 0.16 0.93
C PHE A 17 14.12 -0.84 1.26
N LEU A 18 14.14 -2.03 0.65
CA LEU A 18 13.13 -3.07 0.90
C LEU A 18 13.16 -3.60 2.34
N SER A 19 14.31 -3.57 3.01
CA SER A 19 14.49 -4.03 4.40
C SER A 19 14.02 -3.04 5.47
N LYS A 20 13.77 -1.77 5.12
CA LYS A 20 13.33 -0.76 6.08
C LYS A 20 11.88 -1.00 6.50
N ASN A 21 11.64 -0.92 7.81
CA ASN A 21 10.30 -0.95 8.39
C ASN A 21 9.67 0.44 8.41
N VAL A 22 10.45 1.47 8.76
CA VAL A 22 9.99 2.85 8.80
C VAL A 22 10.54 3.61 7.58
N LEU A 23 9.64 4.26 6.85
CA LEU A 23 9.93 5.05 5.67
C LEU A 23 9.79 6.54 5.98
N SER A 24 10.69 7.35 5.42
CA SER A 24 10.51 8.80 5.32
C SER A 24 9.45 9.16 4.27
N PHE A 25 9.08 10.44 4.19
CA PHE A 25 8.14 10.93 3.18
C PHE A 25 8.55 10.62 1.73
N GLU A 26 9.84 10.78 1.41
CA GLU A 26 10.35 10.48 0.06
C GLU A 26 10.28 8.98 -0.25
N GLU A 27 10.64 8.16 0.73
CA GLU A 27 10.62 6.71 0.61
C GLU A 27 9.19 6.18 0.50
N ALA A 28 8.24 6.72 1.28
CA ALA A 28 6.83 6.37 1.19
C ALA A 28 6.22 6.78 -0.16
N SER A 29 6.58 7.95 -0.70
CA SER A 29 6.18 8.38 -2.04
C SER A 29 6.65 7.40 -3.12
N LYS A 30 7.90 6.92 -3.02
CA LYS A 30 8.45 5.89 -3.90
C LYS A 30 7.76 4.53 -3.70
N PHE A 31 7.59 4.10 -2.45
CA PHE A 31 7.00 2.81 -2.09
C PHE A 31 5.55 2.67 -2.59
N LEU A 32 4.74 3.71 -2.41
CA LEU A 32 3.34 3.73 -2.83
C LEU A 32 3.17 4.07 -4.32
N ASN A 33 4.26 4.42 -5.00
CA ASN A 33 4.26 4.97 -6.36
C ASN A 33 3.29 6.17 -6.52
N LEU A 34 3.30 7.07 -5.53
CA LEU A 34 2.47 8.28 -5.52
C LEU A 34 3.33 9.52 -5.68
N SER A 35 2.81 10.55 -6.35
CA SER A 35 3.48 11.84 -6.39
C SER A 35 3.56 12.45 -4.99
N LYS A 36 4.65 13.17 -4.71
CA LYS A 36 4.86 13.86 -3.42
C LYS A 36 3.67 14.77 -3.08
N SER A 37 3.14 15.52 -4.05
CA SER A 37 1.99 16.39 -3.84
C SER A 37 0.72 15.62 -3.44
N TYR A 38 0.49 14.46 -4.04
CA TYR A 38 -0.66 13.63 -3.69
C TYR A 38 -0.49 12.96 -2.32
N LEU A 39 0.70 12.45 -2.02
CA LEU A 39 1.00 11.93 -0.67
C LEU A 39 0.82 13.02 0.39
N TYR A 40 1.25 14.25 0.10
CA TYR A 40 1.05 15.39 1.00
C TYR A 40 -0.45 15.64 1.24
N LYS A 41 -1.27 15.65 0.18
CA LYS A 41 -2.73 15.77 0.28
C LYS A 41 -3.36 14.67 1.13
N LEU A 42 -2.90 13.42 1.01
CA LEU A 42 -3.37 12.31 1.85
C LEU A 42 -3.00 12.53 3.31
N THR A 43 -1.76 12.93 3.59
CA THR A 43 -1.28 13.14 4.96
C THR A 43 -1.97 14.32 5.64
N SER A 44 -2.13 15.45 4.94
CA SER A 44 -2.80 16.63 5.50
C SER A 44 -4.30 16.40 5.73
N GLY A 45 -4.93 15.51 4.95
CA GLY A 45 -6.30 15.08 5.13
C GLY A 45 -6.50 13.93 6.13
N ASN A 46 -5.44 13.43 6.78
CA ASN A 46 -5.47 12.24 7.64
C ASN A 46 -6.06 10.99 6.93
N LEU A 47 -5.87 10.87 5.62
CA LEU A 47 -6.40 9.80 4.78
C LEU A 47 -5.47 8.59 4.66
N ILE A 48 -4.21 8.74 5.12
CA ILE A 48 -3.18 7.70 5.11
C ILE A 48 -2.53 7.59 6.49
N PRO A 49 -2.25 6.38 7.00
CA PRO A 49 -1.53 6.18 8.25
C PRO A 49 -0.15 6.84 8.19
N HIS A 50 0.17 7.66 9.18
CA HIS A 50 1.45 8.36 9.27
C HIS A 50 1.75 8.78 10.71
N TYR A 51 3.03 9.02 10.98
CA TYR A 51 3.57 9.40 12.28
C TYR A 51 4.27 10.76 12.19
N LYS A 52 4.13 11.58 13.24
CA LYS A 52 4.71 12.93 13.32
C LYS A 52 5.28 13.25 14.71
N PRO A 53 6.28 12.49 15.21
CA PRO A 53 6.72 12.53 16.61
C PRO A 53 7.18 13.92 17.08
N GLN A 54 7.77 14.71 16.19
CA GLN A 54 8.25 16.07 16.49
C GLN A 54 7.45 17.16 15.74
N GLY A 55 6.29 16.82 15.16
CA GLY A 55 5.43 17.82 14.51
C GLY A 55 5.96 18.40 13.19
N LYS A 56 7.18 18.09 12.74
CA LYS A 56 7.77 18.60 11.48
C LYS A 56 7.89 17.51 10.39
N MET A 57 8.45 16.36 10.74
CA MET A 57 8.73 15.28 9.78
C MET A 57 7.66 14.20 9.83
N LEU A 58 7.37 13.63 8.65
CA LEU A 58 6.44 12.53 8.47
C LEU A 58 7.20 11.22 8.31
N TYR A 59 6.75 10.21 9.03
CA TYR A 59 7.25 8.84 8.97
C TYR A 59 6.09 7.87 8.74
N PHE A 60 6.38 6.73 8.13
CA PHE A 60 5.39 5.74 7.74
C PHE A 60 5.89 4.36 8.10
N GLU A 61 5.05 3.58 8.78
CA GLU A 61 5.33 2.17 9.01
C GLU A 61 4.93 1.37 7.76
N LYS A 62 5.85 0.57 7.22
CA LYS A 62 5.66 -0.14 5.95
C LYS A 62 4.47 -1.10 6.02
N VAL A 63 4.30 -1.81 7.14
CA VAL A 63 3.18 -2.75 7.31
C VAL A 63 1.82 -2.05 7.32
N GLU A 64 1.74 -0.82 7.83
CA GLU A 64 0.50 -0.03 7.80
C GLU A 64 0.18 0.48 6.40
N LEU A 65 1.21 0.89 5.65
CA LEU A 65 1.04 1.26 4.24
C LEU A 65 0.55 0.07 3.41
N GLU A 66 1.10 -1.12 3.61
CA GLU A 66 0.64 -2.34 2.95
C GLU A 66 -0.80 -2.70 3.33
N ALA A 67 -1.18 -2.54 4.60
CA ALA A 67 -2.56 -2.74 5.04
C ALA A 67 -3.50 -1.71 4.40
N TRP A 68 -3.07 -0.44 4.31
CA TRP A 68 -3.82 0.63 3.67
C TRP A 68 -4.05 0.37 2.17
N LEU A 69 -3.04 -0.14 1.45
CA LEU A 69 -3.18 -0.52 0.04
C LEU A 69 -4.20 -1.64 -0.22
N ARG A 70 -4.46 -2.49 0.77
CA ARG A 70 -5.40 -3.62 0.66
C ARG A 70 -6.83 -3.25 1.07
N GLN A 71 -7.10 -1.98 1.37
CA GLN A 71 -8.44 -1.52 1.73
C GLN A 71 -9.39 -1.54 0.52
N ASN A 72 -10.68 -1.76 0.78
CA ASN A 72 -11.75 -1.74 -0.23
C ASN A 72 -11.50 -2.68 -1.43
N PRO A 73 -11.28 -3.99 -1.21
CA PRO A 73 -11.07 -4.93 -2.31
C PRO A 73 -12.29 -4.97 -3.23
N VAL A 74 -12.05 -4.88 -4.54
CA VAL A 74 -13.08 -5.05 -5.56
C VAL A 74 -13.26 -6.54 -5.83
N LYS A 75 -14.47 -7.05 -5.60
CA LYS A 75 -14.81 -8.46 -5.89
C LYS A 75 -14.79 -8.68 -7.40
N THR A 76 -14.28 -9.83 -7.81
CA THR A 76 -14.37 -10.30 -9.19
C THR A 76 -15.80 -10.69 -9.53
N GLN A 77 -16.13 -10.67 -10.82
CA GLN A 77 -17.45 -11.08 -11.32
C GLN A 77 -17.84 -12.49 -10.83
N ALA A 78 -16.91 -13.45 -10.88
CA ALA A 78 -17.12 -14.80 -10.38
C ALA A 78 -17.42 -14.85 -8.87
N GLN A 79 -16.73 -14.04 -8.05
CA GLN A 79 -17.01 -13.96 -6.61
C GLN A 79 -18.40 -13.38 -6.35
N ILE A 80 -18.81 -12.37 -7.11
CA ILE A 80 -20.14 -11.75 -7.02
C ILE A 80 -21.22 -12.78 -7.40
N GLU A 81 -21.03 -13.52 -8.50
CA GLU A 81 -21.95 -14.57 -8.96
C GLU A 81 -22.06 -15.70 -7.93
N GLN A 82 -20.95 -16.16 -7.38
CA GLN A 82 -20.93 -17.21 -6.37
C GLN A 82 -21.68 -16.77 -5.10
N GLU A 83 -21.53 -15.52 -4.68
CA GLU A 83 -22.24 -14.96 -3.54
C GLU A 83 -23.75 -14.83 -3.82
N ALA A 84 -24.12 -14.40 -5.03
CA ALA A 84 -25.51 -14.36 -5.47
C ALA A 84 -26.16 -15.77 -5.48
N GLN A 85 -25.44 -16.77 -6.02
CA GLN A 85 -25.89 -18.17 -6.01
C GLN A 85 -26.06 -18.70 -4.58
N LYS A 86 -25.09 -18.45 -3.69
CA LYS A 86 -25.19 -18.82 -2.26
C LYS A 86 -26.38 -18.15 -1.59
N TYR A 87 -26.64 -16.88 -1.89
CA TYR A 87 -27.76 -16.14 -1.32
C TYR A 87 -29.12 -16.74 -1.75
N VAL A 88 -29.28 -17.08 -3.02
CA VAL A 88 -30.51 -17.72 -3.54
C VAL A 88 -30.71 -19.11 -2.91
N LEU A 89 -29.64 -19.91 -2.77
CA LEU A 89 -29.74 -21.24 -2.17
C LEU A 89 -30.14 -21.20 -0.68
N ASN A 90 -29.63 -20.21 0.05
CA ASN A 90 -29.81 -20.10 1.50
C ASN A 90 -31.11 -19.38 1.92
N ARG A 91 -31.83 -18.74 1.00
CA ARG A 91 -33.08 -18.04 1.31
C ARG A 91 -34.20 -18.59 0.41
N PRO A 92 -35.05 -19.52 0.90
CA PRO A 92 -36.16 -20.01 0.10
C PRO A 92 -37.05 -18.83 -0.27
N LEU A 93 -37.33 -18.68 -1.56
CA LEU A 93 -38.29 -17.69 -2.06
C LEU A 93 -39.58 -17.88 -1.26
N LYS A 94 -39.95 -16.87 -0.46
CA LYS A 94 -41.27 -16.85 0.17
C LYS A 94 -42.28 -16.88 -0.97
N LYS A 95 -43.02 -18.00 -1.06
CA LYS A 95 -44.20 -18.14 -1.92
C LYS A 95 -45.24 -17.10 -1.57
#